data_AF-A0A927YRI0-F1
#
_entry.id   AF-A0A927YRI0-F1
#
_cell.length_a   1.000
_cell.length_b   1.000
_cell.length_c   1.000
_cell.angle_alpha   90.00
_cell.angle_beta   90.00
_cell.angle_gamma   90.00
#
_symmetry.space_group_name_H-M   'P 1'
#
loop_
_entity.id
_entity.type
_entity.pdbx_description
1 polymer ?
#
loop_
_entity_poly.entity_id
_entity_poly.type
_entity_poly.pdbx_seq_one_letter_code
_entity_poly.pdbx_strand_id
1 'polypeptide(L)'
;MKKLVVILLIGLLGIGGAIYGKREYNDYQKEAQFQDAIDRTVDADEIEASKDAVDLSWDECKEFTELLDSDEYNGFYRVTFDNPKDIDWNEVLADGAGIPREKITKADKKFYLDDDRSCNSLDHELIALSGPNIKDYIYKHTGANVDIKDDLLWVYNKDKDVYYNELGYLQYTPCTCVSGVKLNDTYVLEVAADDYDFFDNPNKKMVLIKTENGYLVKSNVNVWEVGNDKKLTFDVDIPQLAADARLVTYQSGAAHLDMDDPSRLVIIGDNQLIDSFTISTCDGDDDIAIRRVTDIGTCDLNCDGVNDLIILGYDYNSFLKTIICTTEKKYDDTYGLFISSELSFSLSNELADNLTIDSIKEAIIGAQKKNDYNWQEAYKQFIKVEGSDYYADEKYSLAYINGDDVPELIKDKIESISIYTFKDGLVTPIAIDLDYYITGEEPYQYSPHNNWIKLHDEEIGSDYYTNQIQYYFIKDNELEMRYCLSYDYDNTADEDNEAEENSLIATVKPTDYTKNIPDDEVMSLIEDIEENEFVDLVGKYTANELIKIISDKY
;
A
#
# COMPACT_ATOMS: atom_id res chain seq x y z
N MET A 1 21.33 -53.51 64.17
CA MET A 1 20.45 -52.52 63.50
C MET A 1 21.13 -51.19 63.18
N LYS A 2 21.93 -50.54 64.06
CA LYS A 2 22.53 -49.22 63.77
C LYS A 2 23.51 -49.14 62.59
N LYS A 3 24.25 -50.21 62.26
CA LYS A 3 25.19 -50.21 61.11
C LYS A 3 24.52 -50.40 59.73
N LEU A 4 23.31 -50.96 59.69
CA LEU A 4 22.58 -51.17 58.42
C LEU A 4 21.91 -49.88 57.92
N VAL A 5 21.48 -49.02 58.84
CA VAL A 5 20.80 -47.75 58.55
C VAL A 5 21.76 -46.70 57.97
N VAL A 6 23.03 -46.68 58.40
CA VAL A 6 24.05 -45.74 57.90
C VAL A 6 24.51 -46.08 56.48
N ILE A 7 24.58 -47.37 56.13
CA ILE A 7 24.95 -47.81 54.76
C ILE A 7 23.82 -47.51 53.76
N LEU A 8 22.56 -47.65 54.19
CA LEU A 8 21.38 -47.29 53.38
C LEU A 8 21.26 -45.77 53.15
N LEU A 9 21.58 -44.94 54.15
CA LEU A 9 21.58 -43.47 54.03
C LEU A 9 22.71 -42.95 53.12
N ILE A 10 23.90 -43.55 53.16
CA ILE A 10 25.03 -43.18 52.29
C ILE A 10 24.78 -43.66 50.85
N GLY A 11 24.15 -44.84 50.66
CA GLY A 11 23.73 -45.33 49.35
C GLY A 11 22.63 -44.47 48.70
N LEU A 12 21.65 -44.01 49.48
CA LEU A 12 20.59 -43.11 49.00
C LEU A 12 21.12 -41.71 48.66
N LEU A 13 22.13 -41.20 49.37
CA LEU A 13 22.80 -39.93 49.05
C LEU A 13 23.70 -40.02 47.80
N GLY A 14 24.38 -41.15 47.59
CA GLY A 14 25.21 -41.37 46.39
C GLY A 14 24.39 -41.61 45.11
N ILE A 15 23.24 -42.29 45.22
CA ILE A 15 22.30 -42.48 44.10
C ILE A 15 21.50 -41.19 43.86
N GLY A 16 21.11 -40.48 44.92
CA GLY A 16 20.46 -39.17 44.83
C GLY A 16 21.34 -38.14 44.13
N GLY A 17 22.62 -38.02 44.50
CA GLY A 17 23.56 -37.08 43.87
C GLY A 17 23.94 -37.42 42.43
N ALA A 18 24.02 -38.70 42.06
CA ALA A 18 24.30 -39.11 40.68
C ALA A 18 23.09 -38.93 39.74
N ILE A 19 21.86 -39.08 40.25
CA ILE A 19 20.63 -38.89 39.48
C ILE A 19 20.22 -37.41 39.43
N TYR A 20 20.28 -36.68 40.55
CA TYR A 20 20.03 -35.23 40.57
C TYR A 20 21.09 -34.47 39.76
N GLY A 21 22.38 -34.80 39.93
CA GLY A 21 23.44 -34.15 39.18
C GLY A 21 23.38 -34.40 37.67
N LYS A 22 22.89 -35.57 37.23
CA LYS A 22 22.68 -35.84 35.79
C LYS A 22 21.49 -35.06 35.22
N ARG A 23 20.42 -34.89 36.01
CA ARG A 23 19.25 -34.10 35.60
C ARG A 23 19.61 -32.61 35.51
N GLU A 24 20.21 -32.05 36.55
CA GLU A 24 20.66 -30.65 36.55
C GLU A 24 21.71 -30.37 35.47
N TYR A 25 22.61 -31.31 35.19
CA TYR A 25 23.58 -31.18 34.09
C TYR A 25 22.90 -31.19 32.73
N ASN A 26 21.92 -32.07 32.50
CA ASN A 26 21.17 -32.10 31.25
C ASN A 26 20.34 -30.82 31.08
N ASP A 27 19.70 -30.33 32.14
CA ASP A 27 18.93 -29.09 32.12
C ASP A 27 19.85 -27.88 31.85
N TYR A 28 21.06 -27.86 32.40
CA TYR A 28 22.08 -26.86 32.08
C TYR A 28 22.54 -26.92 30.62
N GLN A 29 22.77 -28.12 30.07
CA GLN A 29 23.18 -28.27 28.66
C GLN A 29 22.09 -27.83 27.69
N LYS A 30 20.82 -28.15 27.98
CA LYS A 30 19.65 -27.64 27.24
C LYS A 30 19.61 -26.13 27.23
N GLU A 31 19.73 -25.52 28.40
CA GLU A 31 19.71 -24.06 28.52
C GLU A 31 20.88 -23.44 27.77
N ALA A 32 22.09 -23.99 27.90
CA ALA A 32 23.25 -23.49 27.17
C ALA A 32 23.09 -23.60 25.65
N GLN A 33 22.54 -24.70 25.14
CA GLN A 33 22.24 -24.86 23.71
C GLN A 33 21.17 -23.86 23.26
N PHE A 34 20.13 -23.65 24.07
CA PHE A 34 19.06 -22.70 23.76
C PHE A 34 19.60 -21.27 23.71
N GLN A 35 20.40 -20.85 24.68
CA GLN A 35 21.06 -19.54 24.69
C GLN A 35 22.01 -19.36 23.49
N ASP A 36 22.77 -20.40 23.13
CA ASP A 36 23.60 -20.37 21.91
C ASP A 36 22.76 -20.16 20.64
N ALA A 37 21.59 -20.81 20.52
CA ALA A 37 20.67 -20.61 19.41
C ALA A 37 20.06 -19.20 19.37
N ILE A 38 19.75 -18.62 20.54
CA ILE A 38 19.27 -17.24 20.65
C ILE A 38 20.33 -16.26 20.13
N ASP A 39 21.56 -16.38 20.64
CA ASP A 39 22.67 -15.45 20.35
C ASP A 39 23.22 -15.62 18.92
N ARG A 40 22.94 -16.75 18.26
CA ARG A 40 23.42 -17.02 16.91
C ARG A 40 22.74 -16.12 15.88
N THR A 41 23.53 -15.33 15.18
CA THR A 41 23.14 -14.69 13.92
C THR A 41 23.28 -15.71 12.80
N VAL A 42 22.26 -15.80 11.94
CA VAL A 42 22.23 -16.70 10.80
C VAL A 42 22.00 -15.88 9.54
N ASP A 43 22.89 -16.00 8.57
CA ASP A 43 22.70 -15.49 7.22
C ASP A 43 22.26 -16.66 6.34
N ALA A 44 21.05 -16.59 5.79
CA ALA A 44 20.48 -17.68 5.03
C ALA A 44 21.28 -18.00 3.75
N ASP A 45 21.81 -16.97 3.08
CA ASP A 45 22.56 -17.12 1.85
C ASP A 45 23.95 -17.72 2.12
N GLU A 46 24.57 -17.42 3.27
CA GLU A 46 25.80 -18.09 3.70
C GLU A 46 25.59 -19.60 3.97
N ILE A 47 24.44 -19.97 4.54
CA ILE A 47 24.08 -21.38 4.77
C ILE A 47 23.85 -22.10 3.44
N GLU A 48 23.05 -21.51 2.54
CA GLU A 48 22.76 -22.07 1.22
C GLU A 48 24.03 -22.21 0.35
N ALA A 49 24.98 -21.29 0.47
CA ALA A 49 26.26 -21.35 -0.26
C ALA A 49 27.30 -22.29 0.38
N SER A 50 27.05 -22.80 1.59
CA SER A 50 28.00 -23.64 2.32
C SER A 50 28.19 -25.00 1.67
N LYS A 51 29.45 -25.45 1.55
CA LYS A 51 29.78 -26.78 1.03
C LYS A 51 29.44 -27.92 1.98
N ASP A 52 29.27 -27.59 3.25
CA ASP A 52 28.91 -28.55 4.30
C ASP A 52 27.39 -28.60 4.53
N ALA A 53 26.63 -27.71 3.88
CA ALA A 53 25.17 -27.78 3.90
C ALA A 53 24.67 -28.99 3.13
N VAL A 54 23.56 -29.54 3.58
CA VAL A 54 22.93 -30.74 3.02
C VAL A 54 21.50 -30.41 2.65
N ASP A 55 21.11 -30.68 1.41
CA ASP A 55 19.73 -30.56 0.96
C ASP A 55 18.82 -31.45 1.83
N LEU A 56 17.65 -30.92 2.19
CA LEU A 56 16.64 -31.69 2.88
C LEU A 56 16.07 -32.78 1.97
N SER A 57 15.85 -33.94 2.55
CA SER A 57 15.07 -34.99 1.89
C SER A 57 13.59 -34.62 1.84
N TRP A 58 12.84 -35.22 0.92
CA TRP A 58 11.39 -35.00 0.82
C TRP A 58 10.64 -35.37 2.11
N ASP A 59 11.08 -36.40 2.83
CA ASP A 59 10.51 -36.78 4.13
C ASP A 59 10.76 -35.69 5.18
N GLU A 60 11.93 -35.04 5.18
CA GLU A 60 12.23 -33.90 6.07
C GLU A 60 11.40 -32.68 5.70
N CYS A 61 11.25 -32.36 4.41
CA CYS A 61 10.35 -31.29 3.97
C CYS A 61 8.93 -31.54 4.44
N LYS A 62 8.44 -32.78 4.34
CA LYS A 62 7.10 -33.15 4.83
C LYS A 62 6.97 -32.97 6.35
N GLU A 63 7.99 -33.31 7.13
CA GLU A 63 8.00 -33.03 8.57
C GLU A 63 7.89 -31.53 8.87
N PHE A 64 8.51 -30.67 8.05
CA PHE A 64 8.38 -29.21 8.19
C PHE A 64 7.02 -28.69 7.72
N THR A 65 6.43 -29.24 6.65
CA THR A 65 5.05 -28.96 6.28
C THR A 65 4.11 -29.24 7.46
N GLU A 66 4.18 -30.44 8.05
CA GLU A 66 3.34 -30.83 9.20
C GLU A 66 3.58 -29.93 10.44
N LEU A 67 4.81 -29.43 10.62
CA LEU A 67 5.13 -28.48 11.69
C LEU A 67 4.45 -27.13 11.45
N LEU A 68 4.57 -26.57 10.23
CA LEU A 68 4.07 -25.23 9.90
C LEU A 68 2.55 -25.18 9.71
N ASP A 69 1.93 -26.30 9.36
CA ASP A 69 0.47 -26.47 9.36
C ASP A 69 -0.12 -26.66 10.78
N SER A 70 0.71 -26.67 11.83
CA SER A 70 0.20 -26.77 13.20
C SER A 70 -0.26 -25.41 13.75
N ASP A 71 -1.24 -25.43 14.66
CA ASP A 71 -1.67 -24.23 15.40
C ASP A 71 -0.49 -23.50 16.07
N GLU A 72 0.59 -24.21 16.43
CA GLU A 72 1.75 -23.67 17.15
C GLU A 72 2.68 -22.83 16.24
N TYR A 73 2.79 -23.16 14.94
CA TYR A 73 3.76 -22.51 14.04
C TYR A 73 3.14 -21.82 12.82
N ASN A 74 1.87 -22.07 12.50
CA ASN A 74 1.24 -21.48 11.31
C ASN A 74 1.32 -19.95 11.30
N GLY A 75 1.10 -19.32 12.46
CA GLY A 75 1.23 -17.88 12.62
C GLY A 75 2.61 -17.34 12.19
N PHE A 76 3.70 -18.02 12.51
CA PHE A 76 5.06 -17.61 12.11
C PHE A 76 5.29 -17.70 10.60
N TYR A 77 4.66 -18.67 9.93
CA TYR A 77 4.76 -18.81 8.47
C TYR A 77 4.06 -17.65 7.74
N ARG A 78 2.94 -17.15 8.26
CA ARG A 78 2.15 -16.09 7.61
C ARG A 78 2.85 -14.73 7.64
N VAL A 79 3.51 -14.42 8.76
CA VAL A 79 4.12 -13.10 8.98
C VAL A 79 5.49 -12.97 8.34
N THR A 80 5.77 -11.83 7.73
CA THR A 80 7.11 -11.51 7.18
C THR A 80 7.92 -10.73 8.19
N PHE A 81 9.15 -11.14 8.48
CA PHE A 81 10.07 -10.48 9.40
C PHE A 81 11.53 -10.93 9.21
N ASP A 82 12.47 -10.00 9.35
CA ASP A 82 13.91 -10.28 9.32
C ASP A 82 14.48 -10.66 10.69
N ASN A 83 13.89 -10.13 11.77
CA ASN A 83 14.33 -10.38 13.13
C ASN A 83 13.13 -10.73 14.02
N PRO A 84 13.30 -11.58 15.05
CA PRO A 84 12.18 -11.93 15.91
C PRO A 84 11.60 -10.77 16.74
N LYS A 85 12.30 -9.63 16.81
CA LYS A 85 11.79 -8.40 17.43
C LYS A 85 10.78 -7.66 16.56
N ASP A 86 10.78 -7.92 15.25
CA ASP A 86 9.95 -7.24 14.26
C ASP A 86 8.67 -8.04 13.95
N ILE A 87 8.48 -9.16 14.64
CA ILE A 87 7.30 -10.03 14.48
C ILE A 87 6.04 -9.28 14.89
N ASP A 88 5.05 -9.25 13.99
CA ASP A 88 3.69 -8.86 14.34
C ASP A 88 3.00 -9.96 15.15
N TRP A 89 2.96 -9.76 16.46
CA TRP A 89 2.34 -10.70 17.40
C TRP A 89 0.81 -10.71 17.30
N ASN A 90 0.15 -9.69 16.74
CA ASN A 90 -1.29 -9.73 16.51
C ASN A 90 -1.63 -10.84 15.52
N GLU A 91 -0.82 -10.96 14.46
CA GLU A 91 -0.97 -11.97 13.44
C GLU A 91 -0.58 -13.36 13.96
N VAL A 92 0.62 -13.51 14.53
CA VAL A 92 1.07 -14.83 15.02
C VAL A 92 0.10 -15.42 16.04
N LEU A 93 -0.47 -14.58 16.92
CA LEU A 93 -1.40 -15.01 17.97
C LEU A 93 -2.87 -15.00 17.52
N ALA A 94 -3.21 -14.58 16.31
CA ALA A 94 -4.59 -14.33 15.86
C ALA A 94 -5.53 -15.52 16.15
N ASP A 95 -5.06 -16.75 15.88
CA ASP A 95 -5.81 -18.00 16.11
C ASP A 95 -5.51 -18.66 17.47
N GLY A 96 -4.69 -18.01 18.29
CA GLY A 96 -4.28 -18.42 19.64
C GLY A 96 -2.96 -19.20 19.69
N ALA A 97 -2.32 -19.47 18.55
CA ALA A 97 -0.97 -20.06 18.45
C ALA A 97 -0.76 -21.39 19.21
N GLY A 98 -1.81 -22.20 19.37
CA GLY A 98 -1.78 -23.43 20.16
C GLY A 98 -1.61 -23.22 21.69
N ILE A 99 -1.65 -21.98 22.16
CA ILE A 99 -1.46 -21.64 23.57
C ILE A 99 -2.67 -22.12 24.39
N PRO A 100 -2.46 -22.73 25.59
CA PRO A 100 -3.56 -23.14 26.45
C PRO A 100 -4.50 -21.98 26.80
N ARG A 101 -5.78 -22.13 26.43
CA ARG A 101 -6.83 -21.13 26.67
C ARG A 101 -7.25 -21.12 28.14
N GLU A 102 -7.41 -19.91 28.68
CA GLU A 102 -7.99 -19.67 29.99
C GLU A 102 -9.50 -19.92 29.98
N LYS A 103 -10.03 -20.34 31.13
CA LYS A 103 -11.47 -20.55 31.26
C LYS A 103 -12.20 -19.20 31.41
N ILE A 104 -13.02 -18.89 30.42
CA ILE A 104 -13.83 -17.66 30.42
C ILE A 104 -15.04 -17.79 31.37
N THR A 105 -15.14 -16.86 32.32
CA THR A 105 -16.27 -16.72 33.23
C THR A 105 -17.26 -15.66 32.74
N LYS A 106 -18.43 -15.55 33.40
CA LYS A 106 -19.39 -14.48 33.11
C LYS A 106 -18.82 -13.08 33.39
N ALA A 107 -17.94 -12.96 34.38
CA ALA A 107 -17.29 -11.69 34.70
C ALA A 107 -16.29 -11.29 33.61
N ASP A 108 -15.62 -12.26 32.98
CA ASP A 108 -14.69 -12.00 31.87
C ASP A 108 -15.44 -11.52 30.63
N LYS A 109 -16.55 -12.19 30.27
CA LYS A 109 -17.38 -11.72 29.16
C LYS A 109 -17.91 -10.32 29.38
N LYS A 110 -18.31 -10.00 30.62
CA LYS A 110 -18.73 -8.63 30.96
C LYS A 110 -17.57 -7.65 30.84
N PHE A 111 -16.39 -8.00 31.34
CA PHE A 111 -15.20 -7.15 31.23
C PHE A 111 -14.85 -6.85 29.76
N TYR A 112 -14.88 -7.87 28.91
CA TYR A 112 -14.66 -7.72 27.47
C TYR A 112 -15.69 -6.80 26.82
N LEU A 113 -16.99 -7.04 27.09
CA LEU A 113 -18.09 -6.26 26.52
C LEU A 113 -18.14 -4.80 27.00
N ASP A 114 -17.54 -4.50 28.15
CA ASP A 114 -17.46 -3.14 28.70
C ASP A 114 -16.25 -2.35 28.12
N ASP A 115 -15.37 -2.98 27.31
CA ASP A 115 -14.25 -2.32 26.64
C ASP A 115 -14.69 -1.74 25.30
N ASP A 116 -14.32 -0.49 25.01
CA ASP A 116 -14.75 0.22 23.80
C ASP A 116 -14.35 -0.50 22.50
N ARG A 117 -13.27 -1.29 22.52
CA ARG A 117 -12.81 -2.09 21.36
C ARG A 117 -13.75 -3.22 20.99
N SER A 118 -14.58 -3.69 21.92
CA SER A 118 -15.51 -4.78 21.65
C SER A 118 -16.82 -4.30 21.01
N CYS A 119 -17.02 -2.97 20.85
CA CYS A 119 -18.26 -2.37 20.35
C CYS A 119 -19.54 -2.84 21.06
N ASN A 120 -19.44 -3.31 22.31
CA ASN A 120 -20.52 -3.97 23.06
C ASN A 120 -21.16 -5.20 22.35
N SER A 121 -20.50 -5.81 21.36
CA SER A 121 -20.96 -7.06 20.72
C SER A 121 -20.02 -8.23 21.00
N LEU A 122 -20.53 -9.44 20.78
CA LEU A 122 -19.75 -10.68 20.75
C LEU A 122 -20.31 -11.50 19.59
N ASP A 123 -19.66 -11.37 18.45
CA ASP A 123 -20.08 -11.92 17.18
C ASP A 123 -19.44 -13.30 16.92
N HIS A 124 -18.33 -13.59 17.60
CA HIS A 124 -17.54 -14.81 17.43
C HIS A 124 -17.11 -15.48 18.76
N GLU A 125 -16.32 -16.56 18.67
CA GLU A 125 -15.80 -17.24 19.86
C GLU A 125 -14.77 -16.34 20.57
N LEU A 126 -15.10 -15.91 21.79
CA LEU A 126 -14.13 -15.26 22.67
C LEU A 126 -13.10 -16.29 23.16
N ILE A 127 -11.82 -15.99 22.98
CA ILE A 127 -10.72 -16.69 23.61
C ILE A 127 -10.05 -15.83 24.67
N ALA A 128 -9.33 -16.49 25.58
CA ALA A 128 -8.59 -15.84 26.65
C ALA A 128 -7.23 -16.52 26.80
N LEU A 129 -6.15 -15.73 26.78
CA LEU A 129 -4.78 -16.21 26.95
C LEU A 129 -4.12 -15.46 28.10
N SER A 130 -3.43 -16.17 29.00
CA SER A 130 -2.73 -15.52 30.10
C SER A 130 -1.39 -14.93 29.64
N GLY A 131 -1.07 -13.74 30.14
CA GLY A 131 0.18 -13.04 29.84
C GLY A 131 1.44 -13.89 30.05
N PRO A 132 1.55 -14.70 31.13
CA PRO A 132 2.68 -15.60 31.32
C PRO A 132 2.80 -16.66 30.22
N ASN A 133 1.69 -17.24 29.75
CA ASN A 133 1.71 -18.25 28.70
C ASN A 133 2.11 -17.65 27.35
N ILE A 134 1.68 -16.43 27.05
CA ILE A 134 2.10 -15.73 25.83
C ILE A 134 3.61 -15.43 25.88
N LYS A 135 4.10 -14.92 27.02
CA LYS A 135 5.54 -14.64 27.19
C LYS A 135 6.40 -15.89 27.09
N ASP A 136 5.94 -17.01 27.66
CA ASP A 136 6.62 -18.30 27.55
C ASP A 136 6.66 -18.79 26.11
N TYR A 137 5.54 -18.69 25.38
CA TYR A 137 5.46 -19.03 23.97
C TYR A 137 6.46 -18.20 23.13
N ILE A 138 6.41 -16.87 23.26
CA ILE A 138 7.31 -15.98 22.53
C ILE A 138 8.77 -16.33 22.81
N TYR A 139 9.15 -16.44 24.09
CA TYR A 139 10.51 -16.75 24.49
C TYR A 139 10.96 -18.12 23.96
N LYS A 140 10.12 -19.15 24.07
CA LYS A 140 10.41 -20.52 23.59
C LYS A 140 10.68 -20.56 22.08
N HIS A 141 9.92 -19.81 21.28
CA HIS A 141 9.99 -19.87 19.81
C HIS A 141 10.92 -18.85 19.18
N THR A 142 11.34 -17.81 19.90
CA THR A 142 12.16 -16.73 19.32
C THR A 142 13.37 -16.33 20.16
N GLY A 143 13.38 -16.68 21.44
CA GLY A 143 14.33 -16.14 22.42
C GLY A 143 14.06 -14.69 22.84
N ALA A 144 13.05 -14.04 22.27
CA ALA A 144 12.75 -12.65 22.55
C ALA A 144 12.04 -12.50 23.90
N ASN A 145 12.40 -11.44 24.63
CA ASN A 145 11.67 -10.98 25.80
C ASN A 145 10.92 -9.70 25.41
N VAL A 146 9.64 -9.83 25.09
CA VAL A 146 8.82 -8.74 24.54
C VAL A 146 7.76 -8.33 25.59
N ASP A 147 7.53 -7.03 25.76
CA ASP A 147 6.40 -6.55 26.55
C ASP A 147 5.23 -6.19 25.64
N ILE A 148 4.49 -7.21 25.24
CA ILE A 148 3.38 -7.16 24.28
C ILE A 148 2.15 -6.32 24.71
N LYS A 149 2.21 -5.63 25.85
CA LYS A 149 1.05 -4.89 26.39
C LYS A 149 0.63 -3.73 25.49
N ASP A 150 1.61 -3.09 24.86
CA ASP A 150 1.38 -1.92 24.01
C ASP A 150 1.26 -2.31 22.52
N ASP A 151 1.70 -3.52 22.15
CA ASP A 151 1.75 -3.99 20.75
C ASP A 151 0.55 -4.87 20.37
N LEU A 152 -0.14 -5.48 21.35
CA LEU A 152 -1.27 -6.37 21.09
C LEU A 152 -2.61 -5.62 21.16
N LEU A 153 -3.36 -5.62 20.06
CA LEU A 153 -4.66 -4.94 19.92
C LEU A 153 -5.80 -5.64 20.70
N TRP A 154 -5.48 -6.67 21.47
CA TRP A 154 -6.42 -7.48 22.25
C TRP A 154 -6.88 -6.76 23.52
N VAL A 155 -8.07 -7.10 24.00
CA VAL A 155 -8.60 -6.55 25.25
C VAL A 155 -7.80 -7.12 26.43
N TYR A 156 -7.09 -6.27 27.18
CA TYR A 156 -6.22 -6.69 28.28
C TYR A 156 -6.82 -6.43 29.66
N ASN A 157 -6.97 -7.48 30.47
CA ASN A 157 -7.36 -7.39 31.87
C ASN A 157 -6.12 -7.43 32.78
N LYS A 158 -5.68 -6.25 33.21
CA LYS A 158 -4.52 -6.07 34.09
C LYS A 158 -4.63 -6.76 35.46
N ASP A 159 -5.84 -6.97 35.99
CA ASP A 159 -6.03 -7.55 37.33
C ASP A 159 -5.82 -9.07 37.31
N LYS A 160 -6.04 -9.69 36.15
CA LYS A 160 -5.86 -11.14 35.93
C LYS A 160 -4.62 -11.48 35.12
N ASP A 161 -4.02 -10.49 34.47
CA ASP A 161 -2.97 -10.65 33.45
C ASP A 161 -3.42 -11.59 32.32
N VAL A 162 -4.57 -11.26 31.70
CA VAL A 162 -5.22 -12.06 30.64
C VAL A 162 -5.60 -11.16 29.48
N TYR A 163 -5.36 -11.62 28.26
CA TYR A 163 -5.77 -10.99 27.01
C TYR A 163 -6.97 -11.73 26.42
N TYR A 164 -7.91 -10.99 25.85
CA TYR A 164 -9.13 -11.50 25.23
C TYR A 164 -9.21 -11.04 23.78
N ASN A 165 -9.61 -11.96 22.90
CA ASN A 165 -9.85 -11.69 21.50
C ASN A 165 -10.98 -12.56 20.96
N GLU A 166 -11.68 -12.07 19.96
CA GLU A 166 -12.68 -12.83 19.22
C GLU A 166 -12.04 -13.53 18.02
N LEU A 167 -12.23 -14.84 17.93
CA LEU A 167 -11.83 -15.62 16.75
C LEU A 167 -12.85 -15.39 15.63
N GLY A 168 -12.67 -14.28 14.92
CA GLY A 168 -13.51 -13.87 13.79
C GLY A 168 -13.53 -14.92 12.67
N TYR A 169 -12.60 -14.76 11.74
CA TYR A 169 -12.27 -15.74 10.72
C TYR A 169 -10.94 -16.39 11.11
N LEU A 170 -10.84 -17.71 10.93
CA LEU A 170 -9.55 -18.38 11.11
C LEU A 170 -8.58 -17.80 10.09
N GLN A 171 -7.45 -17.29 10.57
CA GLN A 171 -6.38 -16.75 9.72
C GLN A 171 -5.43 -17.87 9.26
N TYR A 172 -5.83 -19.14 9.40
CA TYR A 172 -5.02 -20.28 9.03
C TYR A 172 -4.70 -20.30 7.54
N THR A 173 -3.41 -20.38 7.19
CA THR A 173 -2.94 -20.50 5.81
C THR A 173 -2.20 -21.83 5.62
N PRO A 174 -2.75 -22.81 4.87
CA PRO A 174 -2.05 -24.05 4.58
C PRO A 174 -0.79 -23.81 3.74
N CYS A 175 0.25 -24.59 4.00
CA CYS A 175 1.54 -24.40 3.35
C CYS A 175 2.26 -25.72 3.08
N THR A 176 3.22 -25.68 2.15
CA THR A 176 4.09 -26.81 1.83
C THR A 176 5.55 -26.36 1.85
N CYS A 177 6.39 -27.02 2.65
CA CYS A 177 7.85 -26.92 2.54
C CYS A 177 8.28 -27.59 1.23
N VAL A 178 8.66 -26.81 0.22
CA VAL A 178 8.98 -27.32 -1.12
C VAL A 178 10.46 -27.69 -1.25
N SER A 179 11.33 -27.01 -0.52
CA SER A 179 12.76 -27.26 -0.52
C SER A 179 13.42 -26.76 0.77
N GLY A 180 14.69 -27.06 0.97
CA GLY A 180 15.48 -26.47 2.03
C GLY A 180 16.85 -27.10 2.16
N VAL A 181 17.71 -26.45 2.95
CA VAL A 181 19.04 -26.92 3.30
C VAL A 181 19.23 -26.91 4.81
N LYS A 182 20.08 -27.80 5.30
CA LYS A 182 20.51 -27.79 6.70
C LYS A 182 22.02 -27.72 6.84
N LEU A 183 22.48 -26.95 7.82
CA LEU A 183 23.85 -26.95 8.30
C LEU A 183 23.83 -27.12 9.82
N ASN A 184 24.27 -28.29 10.29
CA ASN A 184 24.16 -28.72 11.69
C ASN A 184 22.69 -28.74 12.18
N ASP A 185 22.36 -27.85 13.10
CA ASP A 185 21.05 -27.63 13.72
C ASP A 185 20.28 -26.45 13.08
N THR A 186 20.84 -25.80 12.06
CA THR A 186 20.24 -24.65 11.39
C THR A 186 19.64 -25.08 10.05
N TYR A 187 18.43 -24.62 9.78
CA TYR A 187 17.63 -24.95 8.61
C TYR A 187 17.23 -23.67 7.88
N VAL A 188 17.35 -23.67 6.56
CA VAL A 188 16.80 -22.65 5.66
C VAL A 188 15.78 -23.35 4.79
N LEU A 189 14.51 -22.98 4.93
CA LEU A 189 13.38 -23.61 4.27
C LEU A 189 12.83 -22.69 3.19
N GLU A 190 12.45 -23.26 2.06
CA GLU A 190 11.55 -22.61 1.11
C GLU A 190 10.15 -23.20 1.29
N VAL A 191 9.19 -22.34 1.61
CA VAL A 191 7.82 -22.72 1.94
C VAL A 191 6.88 -22.03 0.97
N ALA A 192 6.05 -22.78 0.27
CA ALA A 192 5.03 -22.26 -0.63
C ALA A 192 3.66 -22.29 0.05
N ALA A 193 2.80 -21.33 -0.26
CA ALA A 193 1.39 -21.44 0.07
C ALA A 193 0.73 -22.55 -0.76
N ASP A 194 -0.26 -23.22 -0.17
CA ASP A 194 -1.09 -24.17 -0.91
C ASP A 194 -2.17 -23.45 -1.75
N ASP A 195 -2.41 -22.16 -1.48
CA ASP A 195 -3.28 -21.30 -2.28
C ASP A 195 -2.54 -20.80 -3.55
N TYR A 196 -3.31 -20.48 -4.59
CA TYR A 196 -2.83 -20.07 -5.90
C TYR A 196 -2.51 -18.58 -6.01
N ASP A 197 -2.95 -17.74 -5.07
CA ASP A 197 -2.63 -16.31 -5.13
C ASP A 197 -1.28 -15.98 -4.50
N PHE A 198 -0.23 -16.08 -5.32
CA PHE A 198 1.14 -15.76 -4.92
C PHE A 198 1.38 -14.27 -4.68
N PHE A 199 0.44 -13.38 -5.05
CA PHE A 199 0.58 -11.96 -4.71
C PHE A 199 0.37 -11.73 -3.21
N ASP A 200 -0.65 -12.39 -2.65
CA ASP A 200 -0.94 -12.32 -1.23
C ASP A 200 -0.02 -13.26 -0.44
N ASN A 201 0.40 -14.37 -1.05
CA ASN A 201 1.19 -15.41 -0.40
C ASN A 201 2.35 -15.90 -1.28
N PRO A 202 3.38 -15.06 -1.52
CA PRO A 202 4.58 -15.52 -2.20
C PRO A 202 5.27 -16.62 -1.38
N ASN A 203 6.12 -17.42 -2.03
CA ASN A 203 6.97 -18.35 -1.30
C ASN A 203 7.74 -17.61 -0.20
N LYS A 204 8.00 -18.28 0.92
CA LYS A 204 8.74 -17.74 2.05
C LYS A 204 10.08 -18.45 2.20
N LYS A 205 11.12 -17.71 2.58
CA LYS A 205 12.39 -18.25 3.06
C LYS A 205 12.39 -18.14 4.58
N MET A 206 12.29 -19.28 5.26
CA MET A 206 12.22 -19.32 6.72
C MET A 206 13.49 -19.92 7.32
N VAL A 207 14.04 -19.26 8.34
CA VAL A 207 15.25 -19.71 9.03
C VAL A 207 14.89 -20.24 10.42
N LEU A 208 15.21 -21.51 10.65
CA LEU A 208 14.96 -22.20 11.92
C LEU A 208 16.26 -22.72 12.55
N ILE A 209 16.33 -22.70 13.87
CA ILE A 209 17.36 -23.41 14.64
C ILE A 209 16.69 -24.47 15.51
N LYS A 210 17.10 -25.73 15.34
CA LYS A 210 16.61 -26.85 16.12
C LYS A 210 17.18 -26.83 17.54
N THR A 211 16.30 -26.89 18.52
CA THR A 211 16.63 -26.95 19.94
C THR A 211 16.01 -28.21 20.57
N GLU A 212 16.32 -28.50 21.83
CA GLU A 212 15.64 -29.60 22.54
C GLU A 212 14.14 -29.34 22.81
N ASN A 213 13.67 -28.08 22.67
CA ASN A 213 12.30 -27.66 22.94
C ASN A 213 11.47 -27.43 21.66
N GLY A 214 12.00 -27.79 20.48
CA GLY A 214 11.37 -27.53 19.19
C GLY A 214 12.28 -26.68 18.30
N TYR A 215 11.70 -25.78 17.52
CA TYR A 215 12.43 -24.90 16.61
C TYR A 215 12.31 -23.45 17.06
N LEU A 216 13.45 -22.77 17.06
CA LEU A 216 13.52 -21.32 17.24
C LEU A 216 13.49 -20.67 15.86
N VAL A 217 12.54 -19.76 15.65
CA VAL A 217 12.34 -19.03 14.39
C VAL A 217 13.20 -17.77 14.40
N LYS A 218 14.06 -17.62 13.39
CA LYS A 218 14.99 -16.48 13.27
C LYS A 218 14.50 -15.42 12.30
N SER A 219 13.92 -15.84 11.18
CA SER A 219 13.36 -14.96 10.16
C SER A 219 12.37 -15.72 9.29
N ASN A 220 11.50 -14.98 8.63
CA ASN A 220 10.60 -15.47 7.59
C ASN A 220 10.41 -14.35 6.57
N VAL A 221 10.99 -14.48 5.37
CA VAL A 221 10.99 -13.40 4.36
C VAL A 221 10.32 -13.85 3.07
N ASN A 222 9.67 -12.93 2.36
CA ASN A 222 9.06 -13.20 1.06
C ASN A 222 10.15 -13.50 0.01
N VAL A 223 9.88 -14.48 -0.86
CA VAL A 223 10.72 -14.88 -1.99
C VAL A 223 9.91 -14.68 -3.27
N TRP A 224 9.89 -13.44 -3.71
CA TRP A 224 9.13 -13.05 -4.90
C TRP A 224 9.69 -13.69 -6.19
N GLU A 225 11.00 -13.95 -6.28
CA GLU A 225 11.61 -14.37 -7.54
C GLU A 225 11.40 -15.86 -7.93
N VAL A 226 10.56 -16.61 -7.21
CA VAL A 226 10.25 -18.00 -7.59
C VAL A 226 9.43 -18.02 -8.87
N GLY A 227 9.95 -18.70 -9.90
CA GLY A 227 9.27 -18.83 -11.19
C GLY A 227 9.27 -17.56 -12.07
N ASN A 228 10.02 -16.52 -11.69
CA ASN A 228 10.11 -15.29 -12.45
C ASN A 228 10.90 -15.42 -13.76
N ASP A 229 10.78 -14.41 -14.63
CA ASP A 229 11.74 -14.15 -15.69
C ASP A 229 12.88 -13.27 -15.18
N LYS A 230 14.02 -13.90 -14.89
CA LYS A 230 15.22 -13.24 -14.36
C LYS A 230 15.78 -12.15 -15.28
N LYS A 231 15.48 -12.17 -16.58
CA LYS A 231 15.96 -11.13 -17.51
C LYS A 231 15.09 -9.88 -17.48
N LEU A 232 13.85 -10.03 -17.02
CA LEU A 232 12.84 -8.98 -16.92
C LEU A 232 12.49 -8.70 -15.44
N THR A 233 13.37 -9.09 -14.53
CA THR A 233 13.28 -8.79 -13.10
C THR A 233 14.51 -7.97 -12.71
N PHE A 234 14.30 -6.73 -12.28
CA PHE A 234 15.38 -5.77 -12.02
C PHE A 234 14.92 -4.64 -11.10
N ASP A 235 15.88 -3.94 -10.50
CA ASP A 235 15.60 -2.75 -9.67
C ASP A 235 15.16 -1.60 -10.56
N VAL A 236 14.07 -0.93 -10.20
CA VAL A 236 13.49 0.17 -10.97
C VAL A 236 13.79 1.51 -10.29
N ASP A 237 14.12 2.51 -11.10
CA ASP A 237 14.42 3.87 -10.62
C ASP A 237 13.11 4.67 -10.45
N ILE A 238 12.29 4.24 -9.50
CA ILE A 238 11.00 4.85 -9.13
C ILE A 238 10.94 4.97 -7.60
N PRO A 239 11.72 5.87 -6.99
CA PRO A 239 11.86 5.97 -5.53
C PRO A 239 10.56 6.34 -4.81
N GLN A 240 9.58 6.88 -5.52
CA GLN A 240 8.23 7.18 -5.03
C GLN A 240 7.46 5.91 -4.64
N LEU A 241 7.72 4.77 -5.30
CA LEU A 241 7.13 3.48 -4.94
C LEU A 241 7.85 2.88 -3.73
N ALA A 242 9.18 2.82 -3.79
CA ALA A 242 10.06 2.45 -2.68
C ALA A 242 11.51 2.82 -3.00
N ALA A 243 12.33 3.09 -1.98
CA ALA A 243 13.75 3.42 -2.16
C ALA A 243 14.55 2.28 -2.82
N ASP A 244 14.13 1.04 -2.61
CA ASP A 244 14.69 -0.20 -3.14
C ASP A 244 13.71 -0.89 -4.11
N ALA A 245 12.84 -0.13 -4.77
CA ALA A 245 11.80 -0.66 -5.65
C ALA A 245 12.37 -1.65 -6.68
N ARG A 246 11.82 -2.86 -6.69
CA ARG A 246 12.21 -3.94 -7.60
C ARG A 246 11.01 -4.49 -8.33
N LEU A 247 11.15 -4.63 -9.64
CA LEU A 247 10.15 -5.20 -10.53
C LEU A 247 10.42 -6.69 -10.72
N VAL A 248 9.41 -7.52 -10.51
CA VAL A 248 9.43 -8.97 -10.72
C VAL A 248 8.41 -9.35 -11.78
N THR A 249 8.87 -9.99 -12.85
CA THR A 249 8.02 -10.38 -14.00
C THR A 249 7.76 -11.87 -14.02
N TYR A 250 6.51 -12.27 -14.21
CA TYR A 250 6.09 -13.66 -14.39
C TYR A 250 5.43 -13.84 -15.75
N GLN A 251 5.98 -14.75 -16.55
CA GLN A 251 5.44 -15.09 -17.87
C GLN A 251 4.17 -15.95 -17.72
N SER A 252 3.29 -15.94 -18.72
CA SER A 252 2.18 -16.90 -18.77
C SER A 252 2.69 -18.34 -18.69
N GLY A 253 2.00 -19.21 -17.94
CA GLY A 253 2.45 -20.58 -17.71
C GLY A 253 3.64 -20.72 -16.75
N ALA A 254 4.04 -19.67 -16.04
CA ALA A 254 4.99 -19.76 -14.93
C ALA A 254 4.42 -20.64 -13.79
N ALA A 255 5.24 -20.96 -12.76
CA ALA A 255 4.87 -21.90 -11.70
C ALA A 255 3.55 -21.59 -10.98
N HIS A 256 3.06 -20.35 -11.06
CA HIS A 256 1.86 -19.84 -10.40
C HIS A 256 0.82 -19.26 -11.38
N LEU A 257 0.98 -19.46 -12.69
CA LEU A 257 0.08 -18.93 -13.71
C LEU A 257 -0.34 -20.04 -14.68
N ASP A 258 -1.62 -20.07 -15.04
CA ASP A 258 -2.07 -20.96 -16.10
C ASP A 258 -1.50 -20.51 -17.46
N MET A 259 -1.36 -21.44 -18.40
CA MET A 259 -0.88 -21.11 -19.76
C MET A 259 -1.80 -20.16 -20.53
N ASP A 260 -3.02 -19.97 -20.04
CA ASP A 260 -4.00 -19.07 -20.63
C ASP A 260 -4.08 -17.71 -19.93
N ASP A 261 -3.44 -17.58 -18.76
CA ASP A 261 -3.41 -16.31 -18.03
C ASP A 261 -2.44 -15.32 -18.69
N PRO A 262 -2.75 -14.02 -18.67
CA PRO A 262 -1.77 -13.01 -19.02
C PRO A 262 -0.57 -13.07 -18.06
N SER A 263 0.57 -12.62 -18.56
CA SER A 263 1.76 -12.35 -17.74
C SER A 263 1.43 -11.35 -16.64
N ARG A 264 2.19 -11.41 -15.56
CA ARG A 264 1.99 -10.56 -14.38
C ARG A 264 3.27 -9.86 -13.99
N LEU A 265 3.12 -8.71 -13.35
CA LEU A 265 4.21 -7.90 -12.82
C LEU A 265 3.92 -7.56 -11.36
N VAL A 266 4.96 -7.61 -10.55
CA VAL A 266 4.95 -7.20 -9.15
C VAL A 266 6.02 -6.14 -8.93
N ILE A 267 5.69 -5.10 -8.19
CA ILE A 267 6.65 -4.17 -7.61
C ILE A 267 6.77 -4.46 -6.12
N ILE A 268 8.01 -4.66 -5.67
CA ILE A 268 8.33 -4.88 -4.26
C ILE A 268 9.23 -3.79 -3.72
N GLY A 269 9.10 -3.49 -2.43
CA GLY A 269 9.94 -2.57 -1.67
C GLY A 269 10.00 -3.04 -0.23
N ASP A 270 11.18 -3.01 0.38
CA ASP A 270 11.42 -3.54 1.74
C ASP A 270 10.87 -4.97 1.94
N ASN A 271 11.06 -5.83 0.93
CA ASN A 271 10.54 -7.21 0.84
C ASN A 271 8.99 -7.36 0.87
N GLN A 272 8.25 -6.25 0.86
CA GLN A 272 6.78 -6.23 0.80
C GLN A 272 6.27 -5.92 -0.60
N LEU A 273 5.02 -6.32 -0.86
CA LEU A 273 4.28 -5.93 -2.06
C LEU A 273 3.97 -4.43 -2.00
N ILE A 274 4.34 -3.69 -3.04
CA ILE A 274 3.94 -2.28 -3.22
C ILE A 274 2.79 -2.18 -4.21
N ASP A 275 2.92 -2.88 -5.34
CA ASP A 275 1.88 -2.93 -6.36
C ASP A 275 1.96 -4.22 -7.18
N SER A 276 0.85 -4.62 -7.77
CA SER A 276 0.80 -5.72 -8.72
C SER A 276 -0.28 -5.49 -9.76
N PHE A 277 -0.04 -6.01 -10.97
CA PHE A 277 -1.09 -6.02 -11.98
C PHE A 277 -0.91 -7.15 -12.98
N THR A 278 -2.04 -7.53 -13.54
CA THR A 278 -2.09 -8.40 -14.71
C THR A 278 -1.79 -7.53 -15.93
N ILE A 279 -0.90 -7.98 -16.81
CA ILE A 279 -0.45 -7.22 -17.99
C ILE A 279 -1.53 -7.33 -19.08
N SER A 280 -2.66 -6.69 -18.82
CA SER A 280 -3.83 -6.64 -19.69
C SER A 280 -4.62 -5.35 -19.53
N THR A 281 -5.29 -4.92 -20.60
CA THR A 281 -6.21 -3.78 -20.62
C THR A 281 -7.31 -4.01 -21.67
N CYS A 282 -8.42 -3.27 -21.56
CA CYS A 282 -9.48 -3.23 -22.55
C CYS A 282 -9.81 -1.79 -22.97
N ASP A 283 -10.22 -1.63 -24.22
CA ASP A 283 -10.77 -0.40 -24.76
C ASP A 283 -11.98 -0.77 -25.64
N GLY A 284 -13.18 -0.42 -25.17
CA GLY A 284 -14.43 -0.88 -25.77
C GLY A 284 -14.56 -2.42 -25.77
N ASP A 285 -14.70 -2.99 -26.97
CA ASP A 285 -14.80 -4.45 -27.18
C ASP A 285 -13.44 -5.12 -27.44
N ASP A 286 -12.36 -4.34 -27.55
CA ASP A 286 -11.02 -4.84 -27.83
C ASP A 286 -10.23 -5.05 -26.53
N ASP A 287 -9.40 -6.11 -26.49
CA ASP A 287 -8.55 -6.45 -25.36
C ASP A 287 -7.07 -6.60 -25.77
N ILE A 288 -6.17 -6.13 -24.92
CA ILE A 288 -4.74 -6.47 -24.96
C ILE A 288 -4.47 -7.30 -23.72
N ALA A 289 -3.99 -8.53 -23.91
CA ALA A 289 -3.57 -9.41 -22.82
C ALA A 289 -2.22 -10.03 -23.16
N ILE A 290 -1.13 -9.48 -22.61
CA ILE A 290 0.23 -9.93 -22.91
C ILE A 290 0.49 -11.25 -22.19
N ARG A 291 0.78 -12.32 -22.94
CA ARG A 291 1.13 -13.64 -22.39
C ARG A 291 2.64 -13.89 -22.35
N ARG A 292 3.41 -13.15 -23.15
CA ARG A 292 4.87 -13.24 -23.13
C ARG A 292 5.51 -11.87 -23.23
N VAL A 293 5.98 -11.36 -22.10
CA VAL A 293 6.75 -10.12 -22.03
C VAL A 293 8.11 -10.33 -22.68
N THR A 294 8.55 -9.36 -23.46
CA THR A 294 9.83 -9.38 -24.16
C THR A 294 10.77 -8.26 -23.78
N ASP A 295 10.23 -7.12 -23.37
CA ASP A 295 11.03 -5.98 -22.96
C ASP A 295 10.23 -5.09 -22.02
N ILE A 296 10.94 -4.40 -21.12
CA ILE A 296 10.35 -3.41 -20.20
C ILE A 296 11.28 -2.21 -20.19
N GLY A 297 10.74 -1.05 -20.51
CA GLY A 297 11.43 0.23 -20.47
C GLY A 297 10.89 1.11 -19.36
N THR A 298 11.76 1.95 -18.79
CA THR A 298 11.36 3.01 -17.87
C THR A 298 11.69 4.39 -18.44
N CYS A 299 10.83 5.37 -18.18
CA CYS A 299 11.06 6.80 -18.38
C CYS A 299 9.87 7.61 -17.87
N ASP A 300 10.11 8.84 -17.47
CA ASP A 300 9.06 9.86 -17.30
C ASP A 300 8.34 10.13 -18.64
N LEU A 301 7.10 9.66 -18.75
CA LEU A 301 6.25 9.74 -19.94
C LEU A 301 5.31 10.94 -19.88
N ASN A 302 4.89 11.42 -18.72
CA ASN A 302 3.95 12.54 -18.59
C ASN A 302 4.64 13.88 -18.20
N CYS A 303 5.95 13.90 -17.97
CA CYS A 303 6.73 15.05 -17.49
C CYS A 303 6.43 15.47 -16.05
N ASP A 304 5.99 14.57 -15.17
CA ASP A 304 5.76 14.87 -13.75
C ASP A 304 7.01 14.68 -12.87
N GLY A 305 8.12 14.20 -13.44
CA GLY A 305 9.37 13.94 -12.76
C GLY A 305 9.46 12.56 -12.09
N VAL A 306 8.45 11.71 -12.30
CA VAL A 306 8.40 10.31 -11.88
C VAL A 306 8.56 9.43 -13.10
N ASN A 307 9.32 8.33 -12.98
CA ASN A 307 9.47 7.40 -14.10
C ASN A 307 8.24 6.47 -14.21
N ASP A 308 7.82 6.23 -15.44
CA ASP A 308 6.73 5.34 -15.82
C ASP A 308 7.26 4.05 -16.46
N LEU A 309 6.36 3.09 -16.72
CA LEU A 309 6.68 1.82 -17.37
C LEU A 309 6.13 1.72 -18.80
N ILE A 310 6.94 1.15 -19.68
CA ILE A 310 6.56 0.70 -21.01
C ILE A 310 6.81 -0.80 -21.06
N ILE A 311 5.77 -1.59 -21.27
CA ILE A 311 5.83 -3.05 -21.29
C ILE A 311 5.54 -3.54 -22.71
N LEU A 312 6.45 -4.33 -23.27
CA LEU A 312 6.29 -4.95 -24.58
C LEU A 312 6.14 -6.45 -24.46
N GLY A 313 5.21 -7.03 -25.22
CA GLY A 313 5.08 -8.47 -25.27
C GLY A 313 4.06 -8.97 -26.29
N TYR A 314 3.95 -10.28 -26.39
CA TYR A 314 3.05 -10.94 -27.31
C TYR A 314 1.74 -11.31 -26.62
N ASP A 315 0.63 -10.97 -27.27
CA ASP A 315 -0.71 -11.34 -26.84
C ASP A 315 -1.06 -12.81 -27.18
N TYR A 316 -2.30 -13.22 -26.88
CA TYR A 316 -2.80 -14.57 -27.18
C TYR A 316 -2.84 -14.91 -28.68
N ASN A 317 -2.93 -13.89 -29.54
CA ASN A 317 -2.89 -14.03 -31.01
C ASN A 317 -1.46 -13.98 -31.57
N SER A 318 -0.45 -13.89 -30.69
CA SER A 318 0.97 -13.70 -31.07
C SER A 318 1.23 -12.39 -31.82
N PHE A 319 0.42 -11.36 -31.59
CA PHE A 319 0.74 -10.00 -32.00
C PHE A 319 1.57 -9.30 -30.93
N LEU A 320 2.59 -8.55 -31.36
CA LEU A 320 3.37 -7.72 -30.47
C LEU A 320 2.53 -6.49 -30.08
N LYS A 321 2.38 -6.27 -28.78
CA LYS A 321 1.57 -5.21 -28.16
C LYS A 321 2.39 -4.48 -27.11
N THR A 322 1.93 -3.29 -26.75
CA THR A 322 2.47 -2.51 -25.64
C THR A 322 1.41 -2.26 -24.58
N ILE A 323 1.83 -2.22 -23.32
CA ILE A 323 1.08 -1.65 -22.21
C ILE A 323 1.90 -0.50 -21.64
N ILE A 324 1.28 0.66 -21.50
CA ILE A 324 1.85 1.84 -20.85
C ILE A 324 1.29 1.92 -19.44
N CYS A 325 2.16 2.12 -18.46
CA CYS A 325 1.74 2.34 -17.08
C CYS A 325 2.35 3.63 -16.54
N THR A 326 1.51 4.54 -16.06
CA THR A 326 1.90 5.77 -15.37
C THR A 326 2.08 5.52 -13.88
N THR A 327 3.07 6.16 -13.26
CA THR A 327 3.28 6.11 -11.81
C THR A 327 2.61 7.31 -11.17
N GLU A 328 1.46 7.10 -10.54
CA GLU A 328 0.64 8.18 -9.98
C GLU A 328 0.42 8.03 -8.49
N LYS A 329 -0.01 9.11 -7.86
CA LYS A 329 -0.33 9.15 -6.43
C LYS A 329 -1.74 8.60 -6.18
N LYS A 330 -1.87 7.66 -5.25
CA LYS A 330 -3.12 7.05 -4.76
C LYS A 330 -3.82 7.97 -3.75
N TYR A 331 -5.08 7.66 -3.43
CA TYR A 331 -5.90 8.39 -2.46
C TYR A 331 -5.33 8.42 -1.03
N ASP A 332 -4.49 7.46 -0.67
CA ASP A 332 -3.84 7.35 0.64
C ASP A 332 -2.45 8.02 0.70
N ASP A 333 -2.17 8.89 -0.27
CA ASP A 333 -0.91 9.57 -0.49
C ASP A 333 0.30 8.68 -0.86
N THR A 334 0.11 7.38 -1.07
CA THR A 334 1.14 6.49 -1.62
C THR A 334 1.21 6.59 -3.15
N TYR A 335 2.21 5.97 -3.79
CA TYR A 335 2.27 5.89 -5.26
C TYR A 335 1.92 4.48 -5.75
N GLY A 336 1.42 4.39 -6.99
CA GLY A 336 1.16 3.12 -7.68
C GLY A 336 1.25 3.25 -9.19
N LEU A 337 1.08 2.11 -9.86
CA LEU A 337 1.10 2.04 -11.32
C LEU A 337 -0.32 1.92 -11.88
N PHE A 338 -0.64 2.76 -12.85
CA PHE A 338 -1.95 2.81 -13.50
C PHE A 338 -1.80 2.55 -14.99
N ILE A 339 -2.61 1.66 -15.55
CA ILE A 339 -2.52 1.30 -16.97
C ILE A 339 -3.23 2.35 -17.82
N SER A 340 -2.48 3.01 -18.71
CA SER A 340 -3.05 3.90 -19.71
C SER A 340 -3.57 3.09 -20.90
N SER A 341 -4.89 2.89 -20.94
CA SER A 341 -5.55 1.89 -21.76
C SER A 341 -5.65 2.33 -23.21
N GLU A 342 -6.29 3.46 -23.51
CA GLU A 342 -6.41 3.94 -24.90
C GLU A 342 -5.03 4.28 -25.50
N LEU A 343 -4.07 4.76 -24.70
CA LEU A 343 -2.69 4.94 -25.16
C LEU A 343 -2.02 3.62 -25.58
N SER A 344 -2.20 2.57 -24.77
CA SER A 344 -1.68 1.23 -25.06
C SER A 344 -2.23 0.69 -26.37
N PHE A 345 -3.53 0.87 -26.62
CA PHE A 345 -4.16 0.49 -27.90
C PHE A 345 -3.69 1.34 -29.07
N SER A 346 -3.69 2.66 -28.94
CA SER A 346 -3.23 3.60 -29.97
C SER A 346 -1.81 3.26 -30.39
N LEU A 347 -0.86 3.14 -29.46
CA LEU A 347 0.54 2.86 -29.79
C LEU A 347 0.74 1.46 -30.38
N SER A 348 0.04 0.45 -29.84
CA SER A 348 0.08 -0.91 -30.39
C SER A 348 -0.37 -0.95 -31.85
N ASN A 349 -1.35 -0.13 -32.21
CA ASN A 349 -1.92 -0.09 -33.57
C ASN A 349 -1.16 0.83 -34.52
N GLU A 350 -0.72 2.01 -34.06
CA GLU A 350 -0.03 3.02 -34.87
C GLU A 350 1.39 2.60 -35.24
N LEU A 351 2.12 2.00 -34.29
CA LEU A 351 3.51 1.60 -34.51
C LEU A 351 3.63 0.21 -35.15
N ALA A 352 2.64 -0.66 -34.94
CA ALA A 352 2.51 -1.99 -35.55
C ALA A 352 3.86 -2.75 -35.65
N ASP A 353 4.40 -2.90 -36.87
CA ASP A 353 5.64 -3.66 -37.14
C ASP A 353 6.92 -3.02 -36.59
N ASN A 354 6.88 -1.75 -36.15
CA ASN A 354 8.01 -1.02 -35.59
C ASN A 354 7.91 -0.84 -34.07
N LEU A 355 7.11 -1.66 -33.38
CA LEU A 355 6.90 -1.53 -31.93
C LEU A 355 8.17 -1.95 -31.15
N THR A 356 8.82 -0.98 -30.52
CA THR A 356 10.02 -1.13 -29.68
C THR A 356 9.96 -0.09 -28.56
N ILE A 357 10.73 -0.27 -27.47
CA ILE A 357 10.77 0.72 -26.38
C ILE A 357 11.17 2.09 -26.92
N ASP A 358 12.17 2.15 -27.82
CA ASP A 358 12.65 3.41 -28.38
C ASP A 358 11.62 4.08 -29.31
N SER A 359 10.91 3.32 -30.14
CA SER A 359 9.87 3.89 -31.02
C SER A 359 8.64 4.35 -30.24
N ILE A 360 8.31 3.71 -29.13
CA ILE A 360 7.26 4.18 -28.20
C ILE A 360 7.70 5.48 -27.54
N LYS A 361 8.92 5.53 -27.00
CA LYS A 361 9.49 6.75 -26.42
C LYS A 361 9.51 7.88 -27.45
N GLU A 362 9.95 7.62 -28.68
CA GLU A 362 9.94 8.62 -29.76
C GLU A 362 8.52 9.05 -30.13
N ALA A 363 7.53 8.15 -30.09
CA ALA A 363 6.14 8.50 -30.37
C ALA A 363 5.54 9.42 -29.29
N ILE A 364 5.85 9.20 -28.01
CA ILE A 364 5.31 9.99 -26.88
C ILE A 364 6.13 11.27 -26.66
N ILE A 365 7.44 11.12 -26.49
CA ILE A 365 8.37 12.18 -26.08
C ILE A 365 8.91 12.97 -27.29
N GLY A 366 8.92 12.36 -28.47
CA GLY A 366 9.55 12.93 -29.66
C GLY A 366 11.07 12.63 -29.75
N ALA A 367 11.68 13.08 -30.85
CA ALA A 367 13.08 12.78 -31.18
C ALA A 367 14.12 13.57 -30.35
N GLN A 368 13.71 14.52 -29.50
CA GLN A 368 14.62 15.34 -28.70
C GLN A 368 14.50 14.99 -27.21
N LYS A 369 15.42 14.16 -26.72
CA LYS A 369 15.74 14.11 -25.28
C LYS A 369 16.56 15.35 -24.93
N LYS A 370 16.09 16.16 -23.98
CA LYS A 370 16.97 16.93 -23.08
C LYS A 370 16.20 17.49 -21.89
N ASN A 371 16.88 17.51 -20.76
CA ASN A 371 16.44 17.88 -19.41
C ASN A 371 15.99 19.36 -19.24
N ASP A 372 15.48 19.99 -20.30
CA ASP A 372 15.13 21.43 -20.37
C ASP A 372 13.83 21.59 -21.19
N TYR A 373 12.76 20.87 -20.84
CA TYR A 373 11.46 21.11 -21.46
C TYR A 373 11.07 22.59 -21.31
N ASN A 374 10.39 23.15 -22.32
CA ASN A 374 9.53 24.30 -22.09
C ASN A 374 8.11 23.81 -21.76
N TRP A 375 7.28 24.68 -21.19
CA TRP A 375 5.92 24.32 -20.79
C TRP A 375 5.09 23.80 -21.97
N GLN A 376 5.32 24.31 -23.20
CA GLN A 376 4.60 23.86 -24.38
C GLN A 376 4.88 22.40 -24.70
N GLU A 377 6.15 21.99 -24.65
CA GLU A 377 6.57 20.62 -24.90
C GLU A 377 6.10 19.69 -23.79
N ALA A 378 6.28 20.09 -22.53
CA ALA A 378 5.85 19.33 -21.37
C ALA A 378 4.33 19.11 -21.37
N TYR A 379 3.52 20.15 -21.60
CA TYR A 379 2.06 19.99 -21.67
C TYR A 379 1.60 19.14 -22.84
N LYS A 380 2.23 19.22 -24.02
CA LYS A 380 1.87 18.34 -25.14
C LYS A 380 2.15 16.87 -24.81
N GLN A 381 3.27 16.60 -24.12
CA GLN A 381 3.62 15.26 -23.68
C GLN A 381 2.64 14.78 -22.59
N PHE A 382 2.42 15.58 -21.54
CA PHE A 382 1.46 15.30 -20.47
C PHE A 382 0.06 15.00 -21.01
N ILE A 383 -0.52 15.89 -21.83
CA ILE A 383 -1.86 15.71 -22.42
C ILE A 383 -1.93 14.44 -23.28
N LYS A 384 -0.85 14.06 -23.96
CA LYS A 384 -0.82 12.85 -24.77
C LYS A 384 -0.89 11.57 -23.95
N VAL A 385 -0.40 11.60 -22.71
CA VAL A 385 -0.44 10.46 -21.79
C VAL A 385 -1.71 10.48 -20.95
N GLU A 386 -2.06 11.64 -20.40
CA GLU A 386 -3.16 11.81 -19.46
C GLU A 386 -4.53 11.93 -20.12
N GLY A 387 -4.57 12.40 -21.37
CA GLY A 387 -5.79 12.59 -22.15
C GLY A 387 -6.17 11.41 -23.04
N SER A 388 -5.47 10.29 -22.86
CA SER A 388 -5.71 9.01 -23.55
C SER A 388 -6.36 7.97 -22.63
N ASP A 389 -7.02 8.39 -21.55
CA ASP A 389 -7.67 7.49 -20.61
C ASP A 389 -9.14 7.82 -20.34
N TYR A 390 -9.96 6.75 -20.43
CA TYR A 390 -11.27 6.45 -19.86
C TYR A 390 -12.46 7.42 -20.04
N TYR A 391 -12.29 8.71 -20.29
CA TYR A 391 -13.39 9.68 -20.32
C TYR A 391 -13.43 10.46 -21.65
N ALA A 392 -14.30 10.01 -22.56
CA ALA A 392 -14.54 10.66 -23.87
C ALA A 392 -14.94 12.15 -23.79
N ASP A 393 -15.30 12.63 -22.59
CA ASP A 393 -15.76 13.99 -22.34
C ASP A 393 -14.70 14.92 -21.73
N GLU A 394 -13.46 14.47 -21.51
CA GLU A 394 -12.40 15.37 -21.04
C GLU A 394 -12.15 16.52 -22.01
N LYS A 395 -12.00 17.71 -21.44
CA LYS A 395 -11.66 18.94 -22.14
C LYS A 395 -10.47 19.61 -21.46
N TYR A 396 -9.73 20.34 -22.27
CA TYR A 396 -8.52 20.99 -21.85
C TYR A 396 -8.55 22.47 -22.20
N SER A 397 -7.88 23.29 -21.39
CA SER A 397 -7.64 24.70 -21.69
C SER A 397 -6.33 25.19 -21.07
N LEU A 398 -5.93 26.40 -21.44
CA LEU A 398 -4.80 27.11 -20.85
C LEU A 398 -5.35 28.37 -20.18
N ALA A 399 -4.96 28.61 -18.94
CA ALA A 399 -5.38 29.75 -18.14
C ALA A 399 -4.15 30.42 -17.51
N TYR A 400 -4.02 31.74 -17.64
CA TYR A 400 -2.93 32.48 -16.99
C TYR A 400 -3.39 32.87 -15.58
N ILE A 401 -3.33 31.94 -14.63
CA ILE A 401 -3.89 32.16 -13.29
C ILE A 401 -2.86 32.89 -12.43
N ASN A 402 -1.62 32.41 -12.47
CA ASN A 402 -0.57 32.91 -11.62
C ASN A 402 0.09 34.20 -12.19
N GLY A 403 0.92 34.87 -11.40
CA GLY A 403 1.59 36.13 -11.78
C GLY A 403 2.72 36.03 -12.83
N ASP A 404 2.97 34.86 -13.42
CA ASP A 404 3.99 34.64 -14.43
C ASP A 404 3.41 34.55 -15.87
N ASP A 405 4.29 34.33 -16.84
CA ASP A 405 3.96 34.29 -18.28
C ASP A 405 3.72 32.85 -18.80
N VAL A 406 3.63 31.86 -17.90
CA VAL A 406 3.35 30.47 -18.21
C VAL A 406 1.90 30.17 -17.83
N PRO A 407 1.05 29.77 -18.79
CA PRO A 407 -0.32 29.43 -18.44
C PRO A 407 -0.34 28.11 -17.65
N GLU A 408 -1.26 27.98 -16.71
CA GLU A 408 -1.69 26.72 -16.15
C GLU A 408 -2.46 25.88 -17.18
N LEU A 409 -2.23 24.57 -17.15
CA LEU A 409 -3.00 23.58 -17.89
C LEU A 409 -4.21 23.15 -17.07
N ILE A 410 -5.39 23.26 -17.67
CA ILE A 410 -6.66 22.84 -17.08
C ILE A 410 -7.09 21.54 -17.74
N LYS A 411 -7.33 20.51 -16.94
CA LYS A 411 -7.97 19.25 -17.32
C LYS A 411 -9.36 19.25 -16.67
N ASP A 412 -10.39 19.37 -17.50
CA ASP A 412 -11.79 19.46 -17.11
C ASP A 412 -12.45 18.13 -17.47
N LYS A 413 -12.95 17.43 -16.46
CA LYS A 413 -13.70 16.18 -16.60
C LYS A 413 -15.10 16.37 -16.02
N ILE A 414 -15.98 15.41 -16.28
CA ILE A 414 -17.33 15.45 -15.73
C ILE A 414 -17.23 15.65 -14.21
N GLU A 415 -17.84 16.74 -13.74
CA GLU A 415 -18.00 17.11 -12.32
C GLU A 415 -16.73 17.56 -11.57
N SER A 416 -15.57 17.65 -12.23
CA SER A 416 -14.34 18.13 -11.56
C SER A 416 -13.29 18.72 -12.50
N ILE A 417 -12.44 19.60 -11.97
CA ILE A 417 -11.28 20.15 -12.69
C ILE A 417 -9.97 19.82 -11.99
N SER A 418 -8.92 19.58 -12.77
CA SER A 418 -7.54 19.49 -12.31
C SER A 418 -6.73 20.63 -12.94
N ILE A 419 -5.85 21.23 -12.14
CA ILE A 419 -5.05 22.40 -12.51
C ILE A 419 -3.58 22.04 -12.35
N TYR A 420 -2.81 22.20 -13.42
CA TYR A 420 -1.38 21.91 -13.44
C TYR A 420 -0.60 23.15 -13.83
N THR A 421 0.55 23.36 -13.20
CA THR A 421 1.53 24.39 -13.58
C THR A 421 2.78 23.74 -14.16
N PHE A 422 3.63 24.54 -14.82
CA PHE A 422 4.93 24.09 -15.28
C PHE A 422 6.03 24.77 -14.48
N LYS A 423 6.79 24.00 -13.71
CA LYS A 423 7.82 24.51 -12.82
C LYS A 423 9.03 23.59 -12.80
N ASP A 424 10.22 24.19 -12.80
CA ASP A 424 11.49 23.47 -12.71
C ASP A 424 11.66 22.34 -13.76
N GLY A 425 11.03 22.49 -14.92
CA GLY A 425 11.09 21.50 -16.00
C GLY A 425 9.98 20.45 -15.97
N LEU A 426 9.06 20.52 -15.01
CA LEU A 426 8.05 19.50 -14.72
C LEU A 426 6.63 20.07 -14.81
N VAL A 427 5.68 19.21 -15.17
CA VAL A 427 4.26 19.44 -14.96
C VAL A 427 3.93 19.07 -13.52
N THR A 428 3.46 20.04 -12.75
CA THR A 428 3.18 19.86 -11.32
C THR A 428 1.71 20.16 -11.03
N PRO A 429 0.98 19.28 -10.35
CA PRO A 429 -0.39 19.57 -9.95
C PRO A 429 -0.42 20.71 -8.92
N ILE A 430 -1.32 21.67 -9.12
CA ILE A 430 -1.72 22.65 -8.10
C ILE A 430 -2.93 22.13 -7.33
N ALA A 431 -3.88 21.53 -8.06
CA ALA A 431 -5.06 20.90 -7.52
C ALA A 431 -5.51 19.77 -8.44
N ILE A 432 -5.95 18.65 -7.86
CA ILE A 432 -6.42 17.46 -8.58
C ILE A 432 -7.87 17.23 -8.16
N ASP A 433 -8.73 16.96 -9.14
CA ASP A 433 -10.13 16.59 -8.96
C ASP A 433 -10.90 17.54 -8.03
N LEU A 434 -10.82 18.85 -8.31
CA LEU A 434 -11.66 19.86 -7.67
C LEU A 434 -13.10 19.69 -8.15
N ASP A 435 -13.94 19.09 -7.32
CA ASP A 435 -15.36 18.89 -7.59
C ASP A 435 -16.11 20.22 -7.74
N TYR A 436 -17.12 20.26 -8.62
CA TYR A 436 -18.04 21.40 -8.75
C TYR A 436 -19.52 21.00 -8.96
N TYR A 437 -19.96 19.82 -8.52
CA TYR A 437 -21.25 19.26 -8.98
C TYR A 437 -22.14 18.54 -7.96
N ILE A 438 -22.42 19.15 -6.81
CA ILE A 438 -23.49 18.62 -5.93
C ILE A 438 -24.89 19.15 -6.31
N THR A 439 -25.05 20.22 -7.10
CA THR A 439 -26.39 20.85 -7.30
C THR A 439 -26.71 21.47 -8.67
N GLY A 440 -25.78 21.49 -9.64
CA GLY A 440 -26.05 21.93 -11.03
C GLY A 440 -25.60 23.36 -11.37
N GLU A 441 -24.40 23.73 -10.95
CA GLU A 441 -23.93 25.13 -10.85
C GLU A 441 -22.84 25.55 -11.85
N GLU A 442 -22.46 26.84 -11.78
CA GLU A 442 -21.44 27.53 -12.58
C GLU A 442 -20.02 26.96 -12.34
N PRO A 443 -19.16 26.89 -13.38
CA PRO A 443 -17.80 26.38 -13.21
C PRO A 443 -16.95 27.28 -12.31
N TYR A 444 -15.85 26.74 -11.77
CA TYR A 444 -14.79 27.55 -11.17
C TYR A 444 -14.44 28.74 -12.09
N GLN A 445 -14.08 29.87 -11.50
CA GLN A 445 -13.59 31.05 -12.20
C GLN A 445 -12.19 31.38 -11.70
N TYR A 446 -11.39 32.02 -12.54
CA TYR A 446 -10.07 32.50 -12.14
C TYR A 446 -9.89 33.96 -12.50
N SER A 447 -9.03 34.64 -11.76
CA SER A 447 -8.60 35.99 -12.10
C SER A 447 -7.25 35.98 -12.81
N PRO A 448 -7.17 36.42 -14.08
CA PRO A 448 -5.94 36.37 -14.84
C PRO A 448 -4.78 37.11 -14.17
N HIS A 449 -3.66 36.42 -13.96
CA HIS A 449 -2.42 36.91 -13.35
C HIS A 449 -2.49 37.37 -11.88
N ASN A 450 -3.61 37.12 -11.18
CA ASN A 450 -3.77 37.58 -9.79
C ASN A 450 -3.70 36.44 -8.76
N ASN A 451 -3.48 35.19 -9.19
CA ASN A 451 -3.44 33.98 -8.36
C ASN A 451 -4.76 33.63 -7.65
N TRP A 452 -5.88 34.26 -8.02
CA TRP A 452 -7.19 34.01 -7.42
C TRP A 452 -8.02 33.03 -8.24
N ILE A 453 -8.64 32.09 -7.56
CA ILE A 453 -9.69 31.22 -8.07
C ILE A 453 -10.93 31.41 -7.20
N LYS A 454 -12.10 31.43 -7.84
CA LYS A 454 -13.40 31.61 -7.21
C LYS A 454 -14.29 30.43 -7.56
N LEU A 455 -14.98 29.89 -6.58
CA LEU A 455 -16.02 28.89 -6.75
C LEU A 455 -17.33 29.44 -6.20
N HIS A 456 -18.40 29.24 -6.96
CA HIS A 456 -19.75 29.40 -6.49
C HIS A 456 -20.31 28.00 -6.20
N ASP A 457 -20.81 27.80 -4.98
CA ASP A 457 -21.24 26.51 -4.46
C ASP A 457 -22.55 26.66 -3.69
N GLU A 458 -23.65 26.21 -4.27
CA GLU A 458 -24.95 26.11 -3.63
C GLU A 458 -25.19 24.69 -3.13
N GLU A 459 -25.44 24.54 -1.84
CA GLU A 459 -25.86 23.26 -1.24
C GLU A 459 -27.36 23.31 -0.93
N ILE A 460 -28.11 22.37 -1.51
CA ILE A 460 -29.56 22.21 -1.29
C ILE A 460 -29.82 20.98 -0.40
N GLY A 461 -30.13 21.23 0.86
CA GLY A 461 -30.63 20.23 1.81
C GLY A 461 -32.16 20.17 1.86
N SER A 462 -32.73 19.15 2.52
CA SER A 462 -34.19 19.06 2.73
C SER A 462 -34.76 20.20 3.57
N ASP A 463 -33.94 20.78 4.45
CA ASP A 463 -34.35 21.75 5.47
C ASP A 463 -33.46 23.01 5.49
N TYR A 464 -32.51 23.14 4.57
CA TYR A 464 -31.61 24.30 4.46
C TYR A 464 -31.19 24.53 3.00
N TYR A 465 -30.91 25.79 2.66
CA TYR A 465 -30.31 26.19 1.40
C TYR A 465 -29.12 27.08 1.75
N THR A 466 -27.91 26.65 1.40
CA THR A 466 -26.71 27.49 1.56
C THR A 466 -26.17 27.87 0.19
N ASN A 467 -25.84 29.13 0.01
CA ASN A 467 -25.15 29.63 -1.17
C ASN A 467 -23.79 30.13 -0.71
N GLN A 468 -22.70 29.58 -1.26
CA GLN A 468 -21.34 29.88 -0.85
C GLN A 468 -20.53 30.42 -2.02
N ILE A 469 -19.71 31.43 -1.76
CA ILE A 469 -18.65 31.88 -2.66
C ILE A 469 -17.32 31.65 -1.95
N GLN A 470 -16.53 30.73 -2.50
CA GLN A 470 -15.24 30.34 -1.95
C GLN A 470 -14.12 30.99 -2.77
N TYR A 471 -13.18 31.65 -2.10
CA TYR A 471 -12.04 32.31 -2.70
C TYR A 471 -10.77 31.55 -2.34
N TYR A 472 -10.13 31.03 -3.37
CA TYR A 472 -8.88 30.29 -3.29
C TYR A 472 -7.74 31.14 -3.83
N PHE A 473 -6.58 31.01 -3.20
CA PHE A 473 -5.35 31.69 -3.62
C PHE A 473 -4.26 30.67 -3.86
N ILE A 474 -3.63 30.75 -5.04
CA ILE A 474 -2.46 29.92 -5.35
C ILE A 474 -1.23 30.53 -4.67
N LYS A 475 -0.59 29.76 -3.81
CA LYS A 475 0.65 30.16 -3.15
C LYS A 475 1.57 28.97 -3.04
N ASP A 476 2.84 29.15 -3.38
CA ASP A 476 3.86 28.10 -3.30
C ASP A 476 3.47 26.81 -4.06
N ASN A 477 2.72 26.95 -5.17
CA ASN A 477 2.10 25.88 -5.99
C ASN A 477 0.96 25.11 -5.32
N GLU A 478 0.43 25.59 -4.21
CA GLU A 478 -0.72 24.97 -3.53
C GLU A 478 -1.94 25.88 -3.64
N LEU A 479 -3.11 25.26 -3.76
CA LEU A 479 -4.39 25.96 -3.70
C LEU A 479 -4.84 26.10 -2.25
N GLU A 480 -4.87 27.33 -1.72
CA GLU A 480 -5.33 27.60 -0.36
C GLU A 480 -6.69 28.31 -0.36
N MET A 481 -7.72 27.73 0.26
CA MET A 481 -8.96 28.47 0.55
C MET A 481 -8.67 29.60 1.56
N ARG A 482 -8.87 30.86 1.15
CA ARG A 482 -8.60 32.05 1.99
C ARG A 482 -9.87 32.57 2.63
N TYR A 483 -10.94 32.66 1.86
CA TYR A 483 -12.19 33.25 2.29
C TYR A 483 -13.36 32.41 1.79
N CYS A 484 -14.44 32.37 2.56
CA CYS A 484 -15.73 31.84 2.13
C CYS A 484 -16.81 32.81 2.57
N LEU A 485 -17.67 33.23 1.63
CA LEU A 485 -18.91 33.95 1.89
C LEU A 485 -20.05 32.96 1.84
N SER A 486 -20.73 32.72 2.96
CA SER A 486 -21.91 31.86 3.02
C SER A 486 -23.15 32.69 3.29
N TYR A 487 -24.21 32.40 2.54
CA TYR A 487 -25.57 32.90 2.74
C TYR A 487 -26.42 31.73 3.24
N ASP A 488 -26.92 31.82 4.47
CA ASP A 488 -27.76 30.78 5.07
C ASP A 488 -29.24 31.17 4.92
N TYR A 489 -30.03 30.29 4.28
CA TYR A 489 -31.46 30.46 4.13
C TYR A 489 -32.19 29.40 4.96
N ASP A 490 -32.88 29.87 6.02
CA ASP A 490 -33.74 29.03 6.84
C ASP A 490 -35.05 28.75 6.09
N ASN A 491 -35.13 27.57 5.46
CA ASN A 491 -36.30 27.12 4.72
C ASN A 491 -37.45 26.64 5.64
N THR A 492 -37.34 26.78 6.97
CA THR A 492 -38.43 26.45 7.92
C THR A 492 -39.42 27.60 8.16
N ALA A 493 -39.23 28.75 7.52
CA ALA A 493 -40.17 29.86 7.57
C ALA A 493 -41.49 29.51 6.83
N ASP A 494 -42.60 29.45 7.58
CA ASP A 494 -43.97 29.24 7.06
C ASP A 494 -44.27 30.11 5.83
N GLU A 495 -45.11 29.61 4.90
CA GLU A 495 -45.50 30.17 3.57
C GLU A 495 -45.92 31.67 3.53
N ASP A 496 -46.04 32.33 4.69
CA ASP A 496 -46.45 33.73 4.84
C ASP A 496 -45.31 34.69 5.27
N ASN A 497 -44.09 34.21 5.49
CA ASN A 497 -42.90 35.05 5.68
C ASN A 497 -41.99 34.93 4.46
N GLU A 498 -41.71 36.05 3.78
CA GLU A 498 -40.59 36.14 2.85
C GLU A 498 -39.34 35.61 3.58
N ALA A 499 -38.60 34.68 2.95
CA ALA A 499 -37.36 34.16 3.51
C ALA A 499 -36.51 35.34 4.00
N GLU A 500 -36.37 35.50 5.31
CA GLU A 500 -35.47 36.51 5.87
C GLU A 500 -34.06 36.05 5.53
N GLU A 501 -33.35 36.86 4.74
CA GLU A 501 -31.94 36.69 4.35
C GLU A 501 -31.09 36.66 5.64
N ASN A 502 -30.92 35.46 6.21
CA ASN A 502 -30.39 35.29 7.53
C ASN A 502 -28.86 35.17 7.47
N SER A 503 -28.22 36.33 7.55
CA SER A 503 -26.80 36.55 7.82
C SER A 503 -25.80 36.08 6.74
N LEU A 504 -25.11 37.06 6.15
CA LEU A 504 -23.83 36.85 5.48
C LEU A 504 -22.79 36.41 6.52
N ILE A 505 -22.24 35.22 6.35
CA ILE A 505 -21.11 34.73 7.14
C ILE A 505 -19.88 34.75 6.24
N ALA A 506 -18.94 35.67 6.49
CA ALA A 506 -17.61 35.59 5.88
C ALA A 506 -16.66 34.91 6.87
N THR A 507 -16.08 33.78 6.47
CA THR A 507 -15.10 33.09 7.31
C THR A 507 -13.70 33.20 6.71
N VAL A 508 -12.71 33.32 7.61
CA VAL A 508 -11.29 33.15 7.27
C VAL A 508 -10.92 31.74 7.71
N LYS A 509 -10.82 30.82 6.74
CA LYS A 509 -10.56 29.38 6.87
C LYS A 509 -11.73 28.51 7.38
N PRO A 510 -11.91 27.30 6.81
CA PRO A 510 -13.12 26.47 6.98
C PRO A 510 -13.27 25.76 8.33
N THR A 511 -12.42 25.97 9.34
CA THR A 511 -12.50 25.18 10.59
C THR A 511 -13.28 25.85 11.72
N ASP A 512 -13.89 27.02 11.49
CA ASP A 512 -14.56 27.79 12.56
C ASP A 512 -15.95 28.30 12.12
N TYR A 513 -16.87 27.37 11.81
CA TYR A 513 -18.26 27.67 11.43
C TYR A 513 -19.12 28.23 12.57
N THR A 514 -18.56 28.45 13.76
CA THR A 514 -19.32 29.01 14.89
C THR A 514 -19.29 30.54 14.87
N LYS A 515 -20.29 31.14 14.20
CA LYS A 515 -20.71 32.55 14.36
C LYS A 515 -19.57 33.58 14.40
N ASN A 516 -19.06 33.97 13.23
CA ASN A 516 -18.45 35.28 13.08
C ASN A 516 -19.17 36.03 11.94
N ILE A 517 -19.87 37.10 12.31
CA ILE A 517 -20.26 38.14 11.35
C ILE A 517 -18.94 38.70 10.78
N PRO A 518 -18.84 38.95 9.46
CA PRO A 518 -17.66 39.57 8.87
C PRO A 518 -17.30 40.87 9.63
N ASP A 519 -16.08 41.01 10.11
CA ASP A 519 -15.55 42.34 10.46
C ASP A 519 -15.34 43.12 9.14
N ASP A 520 -15.60 44.43 9.13
CA ASP A 520 -15.49 45.31 7.93
C ASP A 520 -14.18 45.12 7.14
N GLU A 521 -13.10 44.72 7.81
CA GLU A 521 -11.80 44.41 7.22
C GLU A 521 -11.84 43.20 6.27
N VAL A 522 -12.56 42.13 6.61
CA VAL A 522 -12.69 40.94 5.75
C VAL A 522 -13.53 41.27 4.52
N MET A 523 -14.61 42.04 4.69
CA MET A 523 -15.44 42.48 3.57
C MET A 523 -14.66 43.39 2.63
N SER A 524 -13.88 44.34 3.15
CA SER A 524 -13.02 45.19 2.32
C SER A 524 -11.99 44.38 1.53
N LEU A 525 -11.42 43.31 2.11
CA LEU A 525 -10.48 42.45 1.41
C LEU A 525 -11.15 41.64 0.29
N ILE A 526 -12.38 41.18 0.49
CA ILE A 526 -13.14 40.47 -0.55
C ILE A 526 -13.59 41.44 -1.65
N GLU A 527 -14.00 42.66 -1.30
CA GLU A 527 -14.28 43.73 -2.28
C GLU A 527 -13.05 44.00 -3.15
N ASP A 528 -11.85 44.13 -2.54
CA ASP A 528 -10.59 44.29 -3.28
C ASP A 528 -10.29 43.10 -4.21
N ILE A 529 -10.69 41.88 -3.84
CA ILE A 529 -10.55 40.69 -4.71
C ILE A 529 -11.55 40.74 -5.87
N GLU A 530 -12.80 41.11 -5.61
CA GLU A 530 -13.87 41.24 -6.62
C GLU A 530 -13.68 42.44 -7.56
N GLU A 531 -12.77 43.38 -7.27
CA GLU A 531 -12.33 44.39 -8.25
C GLU A 531 -11.59 43.76 -9.44
N ASN A 532 -11.06 42.54 -9.29
CA ASN A 532 -10.41 41.83 -10.38
C ASN A 532 -11.44 41.25 -11.37
N GLU A 533 -11.05 41.14 -12.64
CA GLU A 533 -11.82 40.38 -13.61
C GLU A 533 -11.72 38.88 -13.28
N PHE A 534 -12.86 38.20 -13.28
CA PHE A 534 -12.96 36.74 -13.17
C PHE A 534 -13.52 36.16 -14.47
N VAL A 535 -12.93 35.05 -14.91
CA VAL A 535 -13.27 34.36 -16.15
C VAL A 535 -13.44 32.87 -15.86
N ASP A 536 -14.41 32.24 -16.52
CA ASP A 536 -14.69 30.80 -16.36
C ASP A 536 -13.44 29.95 -16.64
N LEU A 537 -13.15 29.09 -15.67
CA LEU A 537 -12.08 28.10 -15.67
C LEU A 537 -12.66 26.75 -16.10
N VAL A 538 -12.84 26.61 -17.42
CA VAL A 538 -13.39 25.41 -18.05
C VAL A 538 -12.50 24.91 -19.17
N GLY A 539 -12.55 23.61 -19.43
CA GLY A 539 -11.97 22.98 -20.59
C GLY A 539 -12.73 23.37 -21.86
N LYS A 540 -11.99 23.66 -22.94
CA LYS A 540 -12.57 24.18 -24.19
C LYS A 540 -12.24 23.34 -25.41
N TYR A 541 -11.19 22.53 -25.31
CA TYR A 541 -10.59 21.81 -26.42
C TYR A 541 -10.45 20.33 -26.08
N THR A 542 -10.59 19.46 -27.06
CA THR A 542 -10.09 18.08 -26.92
C THR A 542 -8.56 18.09 -26.77
N ALA A 543 -7.98 16.99 -26.25
CA ALA A 543 -6.53 16.81 -26.16
C ALA A 543 -5.81 17.14 -27.49
N ASN A 544 -6.28 16.56 -28.59
CA ASN A 544 -5.73 16.78 -29.93
C ASN A 544 -5.84 18.24 -30.42
N GLU A 545 -6.96 18.91 -30.12
CA GLU A 545 -7.14 20.33 -30.46
C GLU A 545 -6.18 21.22 -29.67
N LEU A 546 -6.02 20.97 -28.36
CA LEU A 546 -5.11 21.76 -27.54
C LEU A 546 -3.65 21.55 -27.93
N ILE A 547 -3.22 20.30 -28.15
CA ILE A 547 -1.87 19.98 -28.64
C ILE A 547 -1.57 20.74 -29.94
N LYS A 548 -2.55 20.81 -30.84
CA LYS A 548 -2.42 21.58 -32.09
C LYS A 548 -2.34 23.08 -31.84
N ILE A 549 -3.18 23.63 -30.96
CA ILE A 549 -3.14 25.05 -30.58
C ILE A 549 -1.78 25.43 -30.00
N ILE A 550 -1.23 24.61 -29.10
CA ILE A 550 0.10 24.80 -28.53
C ILE A 550 1.14 24.82 -29.64
N SER A 551 1.05 23.89 -30.61
CA SER A 551 2.02 23.79 -31.71
C SER A 551 1.93 24.92 -32.75
N ASP A 552 0.73 25.47 -32.97
CA ASP A 552 0.48 26.47 -34.02
C ASP A 552 0.66 27.92 -33.53
N LYS A 553 0.37 28.19 -32.24
CA LYS A 553 0.31 29.55 -31.68
C LYS A 553 1.48 29.92 -30.78
N TYR A 554 2.09 28.94 -30.14
CA TYR A 554 3.16 29.11 -29.16
C TYR A 554 4.43 28.42 -29.65
#